data_AF-A0A958J7Z8-F1
#
_entry.id   AF-A0A958J7Z8-F1
#
_cell.length_a   1.000
_cell.length_b   1.000
_cell.length_c   1.000
_cell.angle_alpha   90.00
_cell.angle_beta   90.00
_cell.angle_gamma   90.00
#
_symmetry.space_group_name_H-M   'P 1'
#
loop_
_entity.id
_entity.type
_entity.pdbx_description
1 polymer ?
#
loop_
_entity_poly.entity_id
_entity_poly.type
_entity_poly.pdbx_seq_one_letter_code
_entity_poly.pdbx_strand_id
1 'polypeptide(L)' 'DFDPRNYGYAKLGELVAATKLFDIDARPVGDGHSKAVYIRDKRKK' A
#
# COMPACT_ATOMS: atom_id res chain seq x y z
N ASP A 1 -0.49 16.97 9.04
CA ASP A 1 -0.96 15.59 9.21
C ASP A 1 -1.27 15.01 7.85
N PHE A 2 -0.91 13.75 7.57
CA PHE A 2 -1.14 13.13 6.27
C PHE A 2 -2.28 12.12 6.39
N ASP A 3 -3.40 12.39 5.71
CA ASP A 3 -4.59 11.54 5.73
C ASP A 3 -5.03 11.20 4.29
N PRO A 4 -5.10 9.91 3.91
CA PRO A 4 -5.60 9.48 2.60
C PRO A 4 -6.99 9.98 2.24
N ARG A 5 -7.83 10.24 3.24
CA ARG A 5 -9.21 10.71 3.07
C ARG A 5 -9.29 12.11 2.48
N ASN A 6 -8.27 12.94 2.72
CA ASN A 6 -8.15 14.27 2.10
C ASN A 6 -7.91 14.20 0.59
N TYR A 7 -7.52 13.02 0.07
CA TYR A 7 -7.28 12.78 -1.35
C TYR A 7 -8.39 11.95 -2.00
N GLY A 8 -9.50 11.70 -1.29
CA GLY A 8 -10.64 10.92 -1.80
C GLY A 8 -10.50 9.40 -1.66
N TYR A 9 -9.51 8.91 -0.91
CA TYR A 9 -9.30 7.47 -0.70
C TYR A 9 -9.71 7.04 0.69
N ALA A 10 -10.47 5.95 0.79
CA ALA A 10 -10.93 5.42 2.07
C ALA A 10 -9.80 4.72 2.84
N LYS A 11 -8.79 4.21 2.12
CA LYS A 11 -7.66 3.49 2.68
C LYS A 11 -6.35 3.99 2.09
N LEU A 12 -5.30 4.02 2.93
CA LEU A 12 -3.95 4.34 2.48
C LEU A 12 -3.50 3.45 1.32
N GLY A 13 -3.83 2.15 1.35
CA GLY A 13 -3.46 1.21 0.29
C GLY A 13 -4.02 1.60 -1.09
N GLU A 14 -5.22 2.17 -1.14
CA GLU A 14 -5.84 2.63 -2.39
C GLU A 14 -5.12 3.86 -2.94
N LEU A 15 -4.79 4.82 -2.08
CA LEU A 15 -3.98 5.98 -2.45
C LEU A 15 -2.60 5.54 -2.97
N VAL A 16 -1.91 4.66 -2.24
CA VAL A 16 -0.58 4.16 -2.62
C VAL A 16 -0.65 3.45 -3.98
N ALA A 17 -1.66 2.61 -4.22
CA ALA A 17 -1.88 1.94 -5.50
C ALA A 17 -2.15 2.94 -6.64
N ALA A 18 -2.96 3.97 -6.39
CA ALA A 18 -3.31 4.99 -7.38
C ALA A 18 -2.10 5.83 -7.81
N THR A 19 -1.14 6.08 -6.91
CA THR A 19 0.06 6.86 -7.25
C THR A 19 0.97 6.16 -8.26
N LYS A 20 0.93 4.82 -8.35
CA LYS A 20 1.82 3.98 -9.19
C LYS A 20 3.32 4.17 -8.94
N LEU A 21 3.70 4.92 -7.89
CA LEU A 21 5.09 5.21 -7.53
C LEU A 21 5.75 4.08 -6.75
N PHE A 22 4.95 3.18 -6.19
CA PHE A 22 5.40 2.09 -5.34
C PHE A 22 5.15 0.74 -6.00
N ASP A 23 6.00 -0.21 -5.64
CA ASP A 23 5.77 -1.62 -5.84
C ASP A 23 5.02 -2.15 -4.61
N ILE A 24 3.91 -2.82 -4.83
CA ILE A 24 2.99 -3.27 -3.79
C ILE A 24 2.89 -4.78 -3.92
N ASP A 25 3.27 -5.48 -2.87
CA ASP A 25 3.28 -6.94 -2.85
C ASP A 25 2.51 -7.44 -1.62
N ALA A 26 1.43 -8.17 -1.85
CA ALA A 26 0.58 -8.71 -0.80
C ALA A 26 0.93 -10.17 -0.56
N ARG A 27 1.59 -10.46 0.56
CA ARG A 27 2.00 -11.81 0.93
C ARG A 27 1.12 -12.36 2.05
N PRO A 28 0.69 -13.63 1.98
CA PRO A 28 0.11 -14.28 3.15
C PRO A 28 1.16 -14.30 4.28
N VAL A 29 0.72 -14.07 5.51
CA VAL A 29 1.58 -14.14 6.69
C VAL A 29 1.06 -15.21 7.63
N GLY A 30 1.90 -16.24 7.83
CA GLY A 30 1.57 -17.42 8.63
C GLY A 30 0.51 -18.31 7.98
N ASP A 31 -0.01 -19.26 8.74
CA ASP A 31 -1.09 -20.19 8.34
C ASP A 31 -2.51 -19.55 8.38
N GLY A 32 -2.60 -18.23 8.56
CA GLY A 32 -3.87 -17.50 8.68
C GLY A 32 -4.37 -16.88 7.37
N HIS A 33 -5.57 -16.28 7.43
CA HIS A 33 -6.17 -15.53 6.32
C HIS A 33 -5.61 -14.10 6.17
N SER A 34 -4.66 -13.73 7.02
CA SER A 34 -4.07 -12.40 7.05
C SER A 34 -3.01 -12.25 5.97
N LYS A 35 -3.06 -11.12 5.25
CA LYS A 35 -2.06 -10.75 4.25
C LYS A 35 -1.32 -9.52 4.73
N ALA A 36 0.01 -9.56 4.74
CA ALA A 36 0.81 -8.36 4.89
C ALA A 36 1.03 -7.72 3.53
N VAL A 37 0.92 -6.39 3.49
CA VAL A 37 1.17 -5.58 2.31
C VAL A 37 2.54 -4.95 2.46
N TYR A 38 3.46 -5.34 1.59
CA TYR A 38 4.80 -4.79 1.49
C TYR A 38 4.80 -3.70 0.43
N ILE A 39 5.38 -2.54 0.76
CA ILE A 39 5.43 -1.37 -0.12
C ILE A 39 6.90 -0.98 -0.29
N ARG A 40 7.38 -0.91 -1.53
CA ARG A 40 8.74 -0.46 -1.87
C ARG A 40 8.67 0.70 -2.86
N ASP A 41 9.44 1.77 -2.64
CA ASP A 41 9.52 2.89 -3.57
C ASP A 41 10.28 2.46 -4.83
N LYS A 42 9.66 2.58 -6.01
CA LYS A 42 10.28 2.22 -7.29
C LYS A 42 11.40 3.15 -7.71
N ARG A 43 11.42 4.38 -7.17
CA ARG A 43 12.37 5.43 -7.55
C ARG A 43 13.70 5.31 -6.83
N LYS A 44 13.73 4.58 -5.70
CA LYS A 44 14.98 4.26 -5.00
C LYS A 44 15.56 2.98 -5.61
N LYS A 45 16.44 3.16 -6.59
CA LYS A 45 17.37 2.13 -7.05
C LYS A 45 18.75 2.39 -6.46
#